data_AF-A0A096AHF7-F1
#
_entry.id   AF-A0A096AHF7-F1
#
_cell.length_a   1.000
_cell.length_b   1.000
_cell.length_c   1.000
_cell.angle_alpha   90.00
_cell.angle_beta   90.00
_cell.angle_gamma   90.00
#
_symmetry.space_group_name_H-M   'P 1'
#
loop_
_entity.id
_entity.type
_entity.pdbx_description
1 polymer ?
#
loop_
_entity_poly.entity_id
_entity_poly.type
_entity_poly.pdbx_seq_one_letter_code
_entity_poly.pdbx_strand_id
1 'polypeptide(L)'
;MNIVRMLLYENGEMSLTRTLAVVGWLAFLVVSIYLVLMHTGWQNYETFASLTGGGGAATQIANKFINSKYNSQAGGYEQNTK
;
A
#
# COMPACT_ATOMS: atom_id res chain seq x y z
N MET A 1 -15.48 -13.28 -11.51
CA MET A 1 -14.75 -12.66 -10.38
C MET A 1 -13.44 -12.12 -10.94
N ASN A 2 -13.29 -10.79 -11.00
CA ASN A 2 -12.15 -10.17 -11.70
C ASN A 2 -11.00 -9.94 -10.71
N ILE A 3 -9.79 -10.42 -11.03
CA ILE A 3 -8.59 -10.28 -10.18
C ILE A 3 -8.31 -8.82 -9.80
N VAL A 4 -8.53 -7.89 -10.73
CA VAL A 4 -8.39 -6.44 -10.49
C VAL A 4 -9.35 -5.96 -9.38
N ARG A 5 -10.59 -6.45 -9.35
CA ARG A 5 -11.54 -6.10 -8.28
C ARG A 5 -11.10 -6.70 -6.95
N MET A 6 -10.58 -7.93 -6.93
CA MET A 6 -10.08 -8.55 -5.70
C MET A 6 -8.90 -7.78 -5.11
N LEU A 7 -8.02 -7.26 -5.98
CA LEU A 7 -6.82 -6.54 -5.57
C LEU A 7 -7.09 -5.09 -5.16
N LEU A 8 -8.06 -4.41 -5.76
CA LEU A 8 -8.29 -2.96 -5.52
C LEU A 8 -9.50 -2.65 -4.63
N TYR A 9 -10.46 -3.57 -4.50
CA TYR A 9 -11.71 -3.32 -3.77
C TYR A 9 -11.74 -4.08 -2.44
N GLU A 10 -12.43 -3.49 -1.47
CA GLU A 10 -12.69 -4.04 -0.14
C GLU A 10 -14.15 -3.74 0.21
N ASN A 11 -14.92 -4.74 0.67
CA ASN A 11 -16.34 -4.59 1.00
C ASN A 11 -17.21 -3.98 -0.12
N GLY A 12 -16.83 -4.16 -1.39
CA GLY A 12 -17.57 -3.65 -2.54
C GLY A 12 -17.17 -2.24 -3.00
N GLU A 13 -16.34 -1.53 -2.25
CA GLU A 13 -15.83 -0.20 -2.59
C GLU A 13 -14.33 -0.23 -2.91
N MET A 14 -13.85 0.78 -3.63
CA MET A 14 -12.43 0.89 -3.96
C MET A 14 -11.64 1.28 -2.70
N SER A 15 -10.65 0.48 -2.35
CA SER A 15 -9.84 0.68 -1.14
C SER A 15 -8.54 1.42 -1.49
N LEU A 16 -8.34 2.58 -0.87
CA LEU A 16 -7.15 3.40 -1.08
C LEU A 16 -5.88 2.65 -0.64
N THR A 17 -5.94 1.92 0.47
CA THR A 17 -4.79 1.17 1.00
C THR A 17 -4.40 0.02 0.09
N ARG A 18 -5.39 -0.70 -0.44
CA ARG A 18 -5.17 -1.75 -1.45
C ARG A 18 -4.62 -1.19 -2.75
N THR A 19 -5.15 -0.06 -3.19
CA THR A 19 -4.67 0.65 -4.39
C THR A 19 -3.21 1.07 -4.22
N LEU A 20 -2.86 1.68 -3.09
CA LEU A 20 -1.48 2.06 -2.77
C LEU A 20 -0.55 0.84 -2.66
N ALA A 21 -1.04 -0.28 -2.13
CA ALA A 21 -0.27 -1.53 -2.07
C ALA A 21 0.08 -2.05 -3.47
N VAL A 22 -0.89 -2.06 -4.39
CA VAL A 22 -0.68 -2.48 -5.79
C VAL A 22 0.27 -1.52 -6.50
N VAL A 23 0.10 -0.20 -6.32
CA VAL A 23 0.99 0.81 -6.91
C VAL A 23 2.40 0.70 -6.37
N GLY A 24 2.57 0.52 -5.05
CA GLY A 24 3.86 0.30 -4.42
C GLY A 24 4.56 -0.95 -4.95
N TRP A 25 3.83 -2.05 -5.07
CA TRP A 25 4.37 -3.30 -5.61
C TRP A 25 4.77 -3.18 -7.10
N LEU A 26 3.99 -2.45 -7.91
CA LEU A 26 4.37 -2.17 -9.30
C LEU A 26 5.63 -1.29 -9.38
N ALA A 27 5.71 -0.25 -8.56
CA ALA A 27 6.91 0.59 -8.48
C ALA A 27 8.14 -0.24 -8.07
N PHE A 28 7.99 -1.14 -7.10
CA PHE A 28 9.03 -2.07 -6.69
C PHE A 28 9.57 -2.89 -7.87
N LEU A 29 8.68 -3.51 -8.66
CA LEU A 29 9.09 -4.32 -9.81
C LEU A 29 9.80 -3.49 -10.88
N VAL A 30 9.23 -2.33 -11.25
CA VAL A 30 9.78 -1.46 -12.30
C VAL A 30 11.19 -1.00 -11.95
N VAL A 31 11.39 -0.49 -10.74
CA VAL A 31 12.71 -0.01 -10.29
C VAL A 31 13.70 -1.17 -10.18
N SER A 32 13.28 -2.31 -9.64
CA SER A 32 14.13 -3.50 -9.53
C SER A 32 14.63 -3.97 -10.90
N ILE A 33 13.73 -4.07 -11.89
CA ILE A 33 14.07 -4.48 -13.25
C ILE A 33 14.99 -3.45 -13.90
N TYR A 34 14.69 -2.16 -13.76
CA TYR A 34 15.51 -1.08 -14.32
C TYR A 34 16.96 -1.15 -13.81
N LEU A 35 17.17 -1.33 -12.50
CA LEU A 35 18.51 -1.40 -11.93
C LEU A 35 19.29 -2.63 -12.42
N VAL A 36 18.61 -3.77 -12.57
CA VAL A 36 19.20 -4.99 -13.14
C VAL A 36 19.64 -4.77 -14.59
N LEU A 37 18.78 -4.18 -15.43
CA LEU A 37 19.09 -3.91 -16.84
C LEU A 37 20.24 -2.91 -17.01
N MET A 38 20.35 -1.93 -16.12
CA MET A 38 21.40 -0.91 -16.15
C MET A 38 22.68 -1.34 -15.41
N HIS A 39 22.72 -2.57 -14.87
CA HIS A 39 23.84 -3.09 -14.08
C HIS A 39 24.33 -2.13 -12.99
N THR A 40 23.41 -1.34 -12.42
CA THR A 40 23.72 -0.24 -11.50
C THR A 40 23.02 -0.47 -10.17
N GLY A 41 23.75 -0.34 -9.08
CA GLY A 41 23.19 -0.32 -7.74
C GLY A 41 22.63 1.06 -7.38
N TRP A 42 21.56 1.09 -6.59
CA TRP A 42 21.03 2.33 -6.00
C TRP A 42 21.21 2.32 -4.49
N GLN A 43 21.89 3.34 -3.96
CA GLN A 43 22.30 3.41 -2.56
C GLN A 43 21.13 3.31 -1.56
N ASN A 44 19.94 3.77 -1.93
CA ASN A 44 18.75 3.73 -1.07
C ASN A 44 17.77 2.60 -1.46
N TYR A 45 18.21 1.63 -2.27
CA TYR A 45 17.35 0.57 -2.78
C TYR A 45 16.75 -0.28 -1.66
N GLU A 46 17.48 -0.60 -0.59
CA GLU A 46 16.94 -1.36 0.55
C GLU A 46 15.77 -0.63 1.23
N THR A 47 15.91 0.67 1.47
CA THR A 47 14.82 1.49 2.01
C THR A 47 13.63 1.55 1.06
N PHE A 48 13.88 1.74 -0.23
CA PHE A 48 12.83 1.71 -1.24
C PHE A 48 12.11 0.34 -1.27
N ALA A 49 12.85 -0.76 -1.32
CA ALA A 49 12.33 -2.12 -1.41
C ALA A 49 11.56 -2.53 -0.14
N SER A 50 12.02 -2.12 1.03
CA SER A 50 11.30 -2.38 2.29
C SER A 50 9.96 -1.62 2.36
N LEU A 51 9.89 -0.40 1.82
CA LEU A 51 8.65 0.39 1.77
C LEU A 51 7.67 -0.11 0.69
N THR A 52 8.19 -0.50 -0.47
CA THR A 52 7.37 -0.84 -1.66
C THR A 52 7.09 -2.34 -1.83
N GLY A 53 8.06 -3.20 -1.51
CA GLY A 53 7.95 -4.67 -1.53
C GLY A 53 7.61 -5.28 -0.17
N GLY A 54 8.11 -4.70 0.93
CA GLY A 54 7.78 -5.08 2.32
C GLY A 54 6.46 -4.47 2.85
N GLY A 55 5.67 -3.87 1.96
CA GLY A 55 4.54 -2.99 2.24
C GLY A 55 3.43 -3.56 3.14
N GLY A 56 3.39 -4.85 3.50
CA GLY A 56 2.39 -5.39 4.42
C GLY A 56 2.36 -4.73 5.81
N ALA A 57 3.50 -4.24 6.32
CA ALA A 57 3.56 -3.49 7.58
C ALA A 57 3.22 -2.00 7.38
N ALA A 58 3.80 -1.36 6.35
CA ALA A 58 3.56 0.04 6.03
C ALA A 58 2.11 0.31 5.59
N THR A 59 1.52 -0.59 4.80
CA THR A 59 0.11 -0.52 4.39
C THR A 59 -0.83 -0.78 5.56
N GLN A 60 -0.47 -1.63 6.54
CA GLN A 60 -1.25 -1.78 7.77
C GLN A 60 -1.17 -0.54 8.68
N ILE A 61 0.00 0.10 8.78
CA ILE A 61 0.15 1.37 9.50
C ILE A 61 -0.64 2.47 8.79
N ALA A 62 -0.56 2.55 7.46
CA ALA A 62 -1.35 3.47 6.65
C ALA A 62 -2.85 3.19 6.79
N ASN A 63 -3.26 1.91 6.80
CA ASN A 63 -4.64 1.50 7.03
C ASN A 63 -5.11 1.97 8.41
N LYS A 64 -4.34 1.71 9.47
CA LYS A 64 -4.65 2.23 10.82
C LYS A 64 -4.69 3.75 10.88
N PHE A 65 -3.77 4.44 10.21
CA PHE A 65 -3.71 5.91 10.19
C PHE A 65 -4.90 6.52 9.43
N ILE A 66 -5.22 6.01 8.25
CA ILE A 66 -6.37 6.46 7.45
C ILE A 66 -7.66 6.18 8.20
N ASN A 67 -7.82 4.97 8.74
CA ASN A 67 -9.01 4.62 9.50
C ASN A 67 -9.14 5.47 10.77
N SER A 68 -8.03 5.76 11.45
CA SER A 68 -7.96 6.67 12.62
C SER A 68 -8.31 8.12 12.28
N LYS A 69 -7.92 8.61 11.11
CA LYS A 69 -8.07 10.02 10.73
C LYS A 69 -9.41 10.34 10.07
N TYR A 70 -9.97 9.40 9.32
CA TYR A 70 -11.15 9.64 8.48
C TYR A 70 -12.37 8.79 8.84
N ASN A 71 -12.19 7.62 9.48
CA ASN A 71 -13.28 6.66 9.71
C ASN A 71 -13.59 6.39 11.19
N SER A 72 -12.86 6.97 12.14
CA SER A 72 -13.14 6.86 13.58
C SER A 72 -13.22 8.24 14.22
N GLN A 73 -14.08 8.39 15.24
CA GLN A 73 -14.15 9.64 15.99
C GLN A 73 -12.86 9.85 16.80
N ALA A 74 -12.40 11.10 16.88
CA ALA A 74 -11.22 11.45 17.66
C ALA A 74 -11.44 11.04 19.14
N GLY A 75 -10.74 9.98 19.58
CA GLY A 75 -10.77 9.51 20.96
C GLY A 75 -11.55 8.22 21.24
N GLY A 76 -12.02 7.46 20.24
CA GLY A 76 -12.74 6.20 20.48
C GLY A 76 -12.57 5.14 19.39
N TYR A 77 -12.83 3.87 19.74
CA TYR A 77 -12.84 2.72 18.82
C TYR A 77 -14.18 2.56 18.07
N GLU A 78 -15.14 3.44 18.30
CA GLU A 78 -16.46 3.35 17.67
C GLU A 78 -16.40 3.87 16.23
N GLN A 79 -16.84 3.01 15.30
CA GLN A 79 -17.05 3.39 13.90
C GLN A 79 -18.24 4.35 13.85
N ASN A 80 -18.14 5.41 13.02
CA ASN A 80 -19.28 6.30 12.78
C ASN A 80 -20.39 5.51 12.05
N THR A 81 -21.33 4.94 12.81
CA THR A 81 -22.59 4.43 12.28
C THR A 81 -23.38 5.62 11.77
N LYS A 82 -23.47 5.78 10.46
CA LYS A 82 -24.57 6.50 9.83
C LYS A 82 -25.65 5.52 9.45
#